data_AF-A0A8J7PV55-F1
#
_entry.id   AF-A0A8J7PV55-F1
#
_cell.length_a   1.000
_cell.length_b   1.000
_cell.length_c   1.000
_cell.angle_alpha   90.00
_cell.angle_beta   90.00
_cell.angle_gamma   90.00
#
_symmetry.space_group_name_H-M   'P 1'
#
loop_
_entity.id
_entity.type
_entity.pdbx_description
1 polymer ?
#
loop_
_entity_poly.entity_id
_entity_poly.type
_entity_poly.pdbx_seq_one_letter_code
_entity_poly.pdbx_strand_id
1 'polypeptide(L)'
;SSLGMDNVAAHEREITAYALRRLQEVPGVRILGPTTADDRGGAISFELGDLHPHDVSQVLDSYGIAVRAGHHCARPAHERFGVHASTRASAYLYTTCAEIDALADGLQRVKKFFGVD
;
A
#
# COMPACT_ATOMS: atom_id res chain seq x y z
N SER A 1 -27.13 5.76 -9.26
CA SER A 1 -26.26 4.57 -9.49
C SER A 1 -26.83 3.41 -8.69
N SER A 2 -27.04 2.23 -9.30
CA SER A 2 -27.55 1.02 -8.62
C SER A 2 -26.55 0.37 -7.66
N LEU A 3 -25.28 0.82 -7.66
CA LEU A 3 -24.22 0.27 -6.84
C LEU A 3 -24.43 0.55 -5.33
N GLY A 4 -24.94 1.73 -4.98
CA GLY A 4 -25.14 2.18 -3.58
C GLY A 4 -23.84 2.54 -2.85
N MET A 5 -23.79 3.71 -2.19
CA MET A 5 -22.57 4.14 -1.49
C MET A 5 -22.29 3.33 -0.22
N ASP A 6 -23.32 2.78 0.41
CA ASP A 6 -23.17 1.89 1.57
C ASP A 6 -22.43 0.60 1.17
N ASN A 7 -22.72 0.06 -0.02
CA ASN A 7 -22.01 -1.11 -0.55
C ASN A 7 -20.55 -0.77 -0.90
N VAL A 8 -20.29 0.42 -1.46
CA VAL A 8 -18.92 0.90 -1.74
C VAL A 8 -18.12 1.02 -0.43
N ALA A 9 -18.72 1.62 0.60
CA ALA A 9 -18.07 1.79 1.91
C ALA A 9 -17.82 0.43 2.59
N ALA A 10 -18.77 -0.51 2.51
CA ALA A 10 -18.61 -1.86 3.03
C ALA A 10 -17.45 -2.60 2.32
N HIS A 11 -17.43 -2.59 0.98
CA HIS A 11 -16.34 -3.18 0.19
C HIS A 11 -14.99 -2.53 0.48
N GLU A 12 -14.94 -1.20 0.53
CA GLU A 12 -13.70 -0.46 0.85
C GLU A 12 -13.17 -0.86 2.23
N ARG A 13 -14.04 -0.99 3.24
CA ARG A 13 -13.63 -1.43 4.58
C ARG A 13 -13.06 -2.85 4.56
N GLU A 14 -13.73 -3.77 3.88
CA GLU A 14 -13.30 -5.18 3.76
C GLU A 14 -11.95 -5.30 3.04
N ILE A 15 -11.80 -4.66 1.88
CA ILE A 15 -10.55 -4.72 1.09
C ILE A 15 -9.40 -4.01 1.81
N THR A 16 -9.67 -2.91 2.52
CA THR A 16 -8.66 -2.21 3.34
C THR A 16 -8.19 -3.08 4.48
N ALA A 17 -9.10 -3.73 5.21
CA ALA A 17 -8.74 -4.65 6.28
C ALA A 17 -7.90 -5.82 5.75
N TYR A 18 -8.26 -6.37 4.59
CA TYR A 18 -7.49 -7.42 3.94
C TYR A 18 -6.08 -6.95 3.55
N ALA A 19 -5.96 -5.77 2.93
CA ALA A 19 -4.69 -5.18 2.55
C ALA A 19 -3.76 -4.87 3.72
N LEU A 20 -4.29 -4.34 4.82
CA LEU A 20 -3.51 -4.10 6.04
C LEU A 20 -2.91 -5.40 6.58
N ARG A 21 -3.71 -6.48 6.70
CA ARG A 21 -3.21 -7.78 7.15
C ARG A 21 -2.09 -8.31 6.25
N ARG A 22 -2.32 -8.34 4.93
CA ARG A 22 -1.34 -8.88 3.97
C ARG A 22 -0.05 -8.07 3.90
N LEU A 23 -0.14 -6.75 3.97
CA LEU A 23 1.05 -5.89 4.01
C LEU A 23 1.85 -6.07 5.31
N GLN A 24 1.19 -6.27 6.45
CA GLN A 24 1.87 -6.53 7.73
C GLN A 24 2.58 -7.89 7.78
N GLU A 25 2.19 -8.83 6.91
CA GLU A 25 2.85 -10.13 6.78
C GLU A 25 4.15 -10.06 5.94
N VAL A 26 4.40 -8.93 5.24
CA VAL A 26 5.63 -8.72 4.47
C VAL A 26 6.73 -8.17 5.38
N PRO A 27 7.83 -8.90 5.65
CA PRO A 27 8.88 -8.42 6.54
C PRO A 27 9.55 -7.17 5.98
N GLY A 28 9.74 -6.17 6.85
CA GLY A 28 10.31 -4.87 6.47
C GLY A 28 9.27 -3.84 6.01
N VAL A 29 7.99 -4.22 5.82
CA VAL A 29 6.94 -3.23 5.58
C VAL A 29 6.65 -2.44 6.85
N ARG A 30 6.70 -1.12 6.73
CA ARG A 30 6.27 -0.18 7.78
C ARG A 30 5.13 0.67 7.26
N ILE A 31 3.92 0.44 7.79
CA ILE A 31 2.73 1.23 7.45
C ILE A 31 2.81 2.60 8.12
N LEU A 32 2.53 3.66 7.35
CA LEU A 32 2.41 5.03 7.86
C LEU A 32 0.95 5.31 8.22
N GLY A 33 0.64 5.29 9.52
CA GLY A 33 -0.70 5.47 10.08
C GLY A 33 -1.26 4.23 10.80
N PRO A 34 -2.56 4.20 11.15
CA PRO A 34 -3.19 3.09 11.87
C PRO A 34 -3.10 1.76 11.12
N THR A 35 -2.89 0.65 11.82
CA THR A 35 -2.81 -0.69 11.20
C THR A 35 -4.13 -1.45 11.19
N THR A 36 -5.22 -0.81 11.60
CA THR A 36 -6.59 -1.35 11.49
C THR A 36 -7.41 -0.54 10.49
N ALA A 37 -8.53 -1.13 10.04
CA ALA A 37 -9.44 -0.48 9.10
C ALA A 37 -10.47 0.44 9.80
N ASP A 38 -10.31 0.69 11.10
CA ASP A 38 -11.22 1.54 11.86
C ASP A 38 -10.97 3.01 11.52
N ASP A 39 -12.03 3.71 11.13
CA ASP A 39 -12.00 5.12 10.69
C ASP A 39 -10.89 5.42 9.66
N ARG A 40 -10.67 4.47 8.74
CA ARG A 40 -9.61 4.53 7.71
C ARG A 40 -10.18 4.21 6.32
N GLY A 41 -9.72 4.95 5.31
CA GLY A 41 -10.00 4.65 3.89
C GLY A 41 -8.95 3.75 3.22
N GLY A 42 -9.19 3.39 1.96
CA GLY A 42 -8.41 2.42 1.18
C GLY A 42 -7.02 2.86 0.72
N ALA A 43 -6.50 4.00 1.20
CA ALA A 43 -5.16 4.48 0.88
C ALA A 43 -4.15 4.02 1.93
N ILE A 44 -3.14 3.25 1.52
CA ILE A 44 -2.12 2.68 2.42
C ILE A 44 -0.73 3.13 1.96
N SER A 45 -0.17 4.10 2.70
CA SER A 45 1.23 4.52 2.56
C SER A 45 2.15 3.66 3.43
N PHE A 46 3.30 3.26 2.90
CA PHE A 46 4.25 2.41 3.58
C PHE A 46 5.70 2.61 3.07
N GLU A 47 6.65 2.16 3.88
CA GLU A 47 8.05 1.93 3.50
C GLU A 47 8.35 0.43 3.45
N LEU A 48 9.43 0.04 2.78
CA LEU A 48 9.92 -1.34 2.70
C LEU A 48 11.41 -1.37 3.04
N GLY A 49 11.73 -1.63 4.31
CA GLY A 49 13.10 -1.54 4.82
C GLY A 49 13.73 -0.18 4.51
N ASP A 50 15.00 -0.19 4.09
CA ASP A 50 15.74 1.01 3.67
C ASP A 50 15.63 1.30 2.16
N LEU A 51 14.71 0.63 1.45
CA LEU A 51 14.56 0.83 0.01
C LEU A 51 13.90 2.16 -0.33
N HIS A 52 14.45 2.84 -1.34
CA HIS A 52 13.86 4.09 -1.80
C HIS A 52 12.47 3.83 -2.42
N PRO A 53 11.41 4.58 -2.06
CA PRO A 53 10.06 4.33 -2.56
C PRO A 53 9.93 4.30 -4.09
N HIS A 54 10.72 5.12 -4.80
CA HIS A 54 10.75 5.11 -6.26
C HIS A 54 11.26 3.79 -6.84
N ASP A 55 12.28 3.18 -6.22
CA ASP A 55 12.83 1.88 -6.64
C ASP A 55 11.80 0.77 -6.43
N VAL A 56 11.12 0.78 -5.27
CA VAL A 56 10.01 -0.13 -4.97
C VAL A 56 8.92 -0.01 -6.04
N SER A 57 8.51 1.23 -6.37
CA SER A 57 7.47 1.45 -7.38
C SER A 57 7.87 0.99 -8.78
N GLN A 58 9.13 1.18 -9.16
CA GLN A 58 9.64 0.81 -10.46
C GLN A 58 9.72 -0.72 -10.64
N VAL A 59 10.16 -1.44 -9.60
CA VAL A 59 10.19 -2.90 -9.65
C VAL A 59 8.78 -3.48 -9.63
N LEU A 60 7.85 -2.93 -8.84
CA LEU A 60 6.45 -3.35 -8.87
C LEU A 60 5.79 -3.14 -10.25
N ASP A 61 6.08 -2.00 -10.89
CA ASP A 61 5.60 -1.70 -12.26
C ASP A 61 6.05 -2.75 -13.27
N SER A 62 7.29 -3.27 -13.14
CA SER A 62 7.78 -4.37 -14.00
C SER A 62 6.99 -5.68 -13.86
N TYR A 63 6.23 -5.84 -12.78
CA TYR A 63 5.30 -6.95 -12.56
C TYR A 63 3.83 -6.59 -12.84
N GLY A 64 3.57 -5.40 -13.40
CA GLY A 64 2.23 -4.89 -13.69
C GLY A 64 1.47 -4.35 -12.48
N ILE A 65 2.15 -4.07 -11.36
CA ILE A 65 1.54 -3.58 -10.13
C ILE A 65 1.74 -2.07 -10.02
N ALA A 66 0.66 -1.32 -10.26
CA ALA A 66 0.68 0.14 -10.22
C ALA A 66 0.54 0.66 -8.78
N VAL A 67 1.58 1.34 -8.30
CA VAL A 67 1.59 2.11 -7.05
C VAL A 67 2.14 3.51 -7.31
N ARG A 68 2.05 4.41 -6.32
CA ARG A 68 2.68 5.73 -6.42
C ARG A 68 3.74 5.90 -5.35
N ALA A 69 4.90 6.42 -5.73
CA ALA A 69 5.93 6.86 -4.80
C ALA A 69 6.00 8.40 -4.74
N GLY A 70 6.38 8.94 -3.58
CA GLY A 70 6.63 10.37 -3.37
C GLY A 70 5.93 10.90 -2.11
N HIS A 71 5.71 12.22 -2.06
CA HIS A 71 5.04 12.88 -0.93
C HIS A 71 3.52 12.78 -0.95
N HIS A 72 2.91 12.34 -2.07
CA HIS A 72 1.45 12.33 -2.27
C HIS A 72 0.79 13.69 -2.04
N CYS A 73 1.48 14.77 -2.42
CA CYS A 73 1.09 16.16 -2.14
C CYS A 73 0.97 16.51 -0.64
N ALA A 74 1.59 15.74 0.26
CA ALA A 74 1.48 15.86 1.71
C ALA A 74 2.86 15.86 2.39
N ARG A 75 3.76 16.75 1.94
CA ARG A 75 5.14 16.86 2.49
C ARG A 75 5.18 17.06 4.01
N PRO A 76 4.38 17.94 4.63
CA PRO A 76 4.41 18.11 6.09
C PRO A 76 4.04 16.84 6.88
N ALA A 77 3.15 16.01 6.33
CA ALA A 77 2.84 14.72 6.95
C ALA A 77 4.03 13.76 6.88
N HIS A 78 4.76 13.72 5.76
CA HIS A 78 5.98 12.93 5.62
C HIS A 78 7.06 13.37 6.62
N GLU A 79 7.25 14.68 6.78
CA GLU A 79 8.14 15.26 7.81
C GLU A 79 7.72 14.80 9.22
N ARG A 80 6.42 14.79 9.54
CA ARG A 80 5.91 14.32 10.84
C ARG A 80 6.16 12.83 11.10
N PHE A 81 6.15 12.01 10.05
CA PHE A 81 6.46 10.58 10.10
C PHE A 81 7.96 10.29 10.02
N GLY A 82 8.82 11.31 9.85
CA GLY A 82 10.27 11.17 9.73
C GLY A 82 10.72 10.50 8.44
N VAL A 83 9.93 10.61 7.37
CA VAL A 83 10.21 9.98 6.07
C VAL A 83 10.36 11.04 4.98
N HIS A 84 11.24 10.81 4.01
CA HIS A 84 11.36 11.69 2.85
C HIS A 84 10.29 11.42 1.79
N ALA A 85 9.94 10.16 1.56
CA ALA A 85 8.89 9.75 0.64
C ALA A 85 8.27 8.45 1.12
N SER A 86 7.14 8.05 0.54
CA SER A 86 6.54 6.73 0.79
C SER A 86 6.00 6.12 -0.48
N THR A 87 5.88 4.79 -0.50
CA THR A 87 5.08 4.08 -1.51
C THR A 87 3.64 4.06 -1.02
N ARG A 88 2.66 4.29 -1.91
CA ARG A 88 1.24 4.23 -1.59
C ARG A 88 0.50 3.35 -2.57
N ALA A 89 -0.18 2.34 -2.02
CA ALA A 89 -1.21 1.57 -2.71
C ALA A 89 -2.58 2.10 -2.29
N SER A 90 -3.46 2.38 -3.25
CA SER A 90 -4.81 2.86 -2.99
C SER A 90 -5.81 1.93 -3.64
N ALA A 91 -6.67 1.31 -2.84
CA ALA A 91 -7.76 0.47 -3.31
C ALA A 91 -9.02 1.30 -3.62
N TYR A 92 -9.93 0.72 -4.40
CA TYR A 92 -11.27 1.27 -4.63
C TYR A 92 -12.28 0.13 -4.85
N LEU A 93 -13.49 0.46 -5.33
CA LEU A 93 -14.65 -0.41 -5.40
C LEU A 93 -14.48 -1.62 -6.32
N TYR A 94 -13.47 -1.58 -7.19
CA TYR A 94 -13.14 -2.64 -8.14
C TYR A 94 -11.92 -3.45 -7.71
N THR A 95 -11.21 -3.03 -6.65
CA THR A 95 -10.02 -3.74 -6.18
C THR A 95 -10.42 -5.06 -5.52
N THR A 96 -9.69 -6.12 -5.86
CA THR A 96 -9.95 -7.49 -5.41
C THR A 96 -8.87 -7.99 -4.45
N CYS A 97 -9.17 -9.00 -3.63
CA CYS A 97 -8.19 -9.63 -2.76
C CYS A 97 -6.99 -10.21 -3.54
N ALA A 98 -7.21 -10.70 -4.76
CA ALA A 98 -6.16 -11.23 -5.61
C ALA A 98 -5.14 -10.15 -6.04
N GLU A 99 -5.58 -8.92 -6.28
CA GLU A 99 -4.68 -7.80 -6.57
C GLU A 99 -3.87 -7.38 -5.32
N ILE A 100 -4.48 -7.49 -4.13
CA ILE A 100 -3.77 -7.26 -2.86
C ILE A 100 -2.73 -8.36 -2.61
N ASP A 101 -3.05 -9.62 -2.91
CA ASP A 101 -2.09 -10.72 -2.85
C ASP A 101 -0.93 -10.51 -3.83
N ALA A 102 -1.24 -10.11 -5.07
CA ALA A 102 -0.23 -9.77 -6.07
C ALA A 102 0.68 -8.63 -5.59
N LEU A 103 0.13 -7.60 -4.93
CA LEU A 103 0.92 -6.53 -4.30
C LEU A 103 1.85 -7.09 -3.21
N ALA A 104 1.34 -7.90 -2.27
CA ALA A 104 2.15 -8.45 -1.19
C ALA A 104 3.28 -9.34 -1.72
N ASP A 105 2.98 -10.21 -2.69
CA ASP A 105 3.97 -11.06 -3.36
C ASP A 105 4.96 -10.22 -4.19
N GLY A 106 4.48 -9.14 -4.81
CA GLY A 106 5.30 -8.17 -5.51
C GLY A 106 6.33 -7.52 -4.60
N LEU A 107 5.95 -7.13 -3.38
CA LEU A 107 6.89 -6.56 -2.39
C LEU A 107 7.95 -7.58 -1.97
N GLN A 108 7.60 -8.86 -1.84
CA GLN A 108 8.59 -9.92 -1.59
C GLN A 108 9.57 -10.07 -2.76
N ARG A 109 9.12 -9.87 -4.01
CA ARG A 109 10.00 -9.86 -5.19
C ARG A 109 10.91 -8.63 -5.22
N VAL A 110 10.41 -7.46 -4.83
CA VAL A 110 11.22 -6.23 -4.68
C VAL A 110 12.37 -6.49 -3.70
N LYS A 111 12.08 -7.06 -2.54
CA LYS A 111 13.10 -7.42 -1.54
C LYS A 111 14.19 -8.32 -2.12
N LYS A 112 13.79 -9.40 -2.81
CA LYS A 112 14.71 -10.32 -3.48
C LYS A 112 15.55 -9.64 -4.56
N PHE A 113 14.96 -8.72 -5.32
CA PHE A 113 15.65 -7.98 -6.37
C PHE A 113 16.79 -7.13 -5.80
N PHE A 114 16.58 -6.49 -4.64
CA PHE A 114 17.60 -5.66 -3.98
C PHE A 114 18.47 -6.43 -2.97
N GLY A 115 18.25 -7.74 -2.78
CA GLY A 115 19.02 -8.56 -1.85
C GLY A 115 18.83 -8.19 -0.37
N VAL A 116 17.65 -7.70 -0.01
CA VAL A 116 17.30 -7.34 1.38
C VAL A 116 16.32 -8.38 1.93
N ASP A 117 16.74 -9.17 2.93
CA ASP A 117 15.93 -10.21 3.59
C ASP A 117 15.28 -9.72 4.89
#